data_AF-A0A2V9HJG4-F1
#
_entry.id   AF-A0A2V9HJG4-F1
#
_cell.length_a   1.000
_cell.length_b   1.000
_cell.length_c   1.000
_cell.angle_alpha   90.00
_cell.angle_beta   90.00
_cell.angle_gamma   90.00
#
_symmetry.space_group_name_H-M   'P 1'
#
loop_
_entity.id
_entity.type
_entity.pdbx_description
1 polymer ?
#
loop_
_entity_poly.entity_id
_entity_poly.type
_entity_poly.pdbx_seq_one_letter_code
_entity_poly.pdbx_strand_id
1 'polypeptide(L)'
;MVYIIYTMSFIRRIKRKSGVYLAEVENKWVKGKVVQRHLRYVGREADGKTLLAASISEVEVEQVKLYGPLLVLHHLAKEIGLADQLDPYGPEILSLVYAHCLDYRSLNHMPAWFARTDLQFLLPCEGLTEKRLVGALDHLESLDAESWQRQLFQRLCRQYRLRPSGVIYDVTNTYLYGRHCPLAKLGHDKEQVKGRPLIQIALAVTQKE
;
A
#
# COMPACT_ATOMS: atom_id res chain seq x y z
N MET A 1 17.59 38.04 -32.05
CA MET A 1 18.04 36.64 -32.00
C MET A 1 18.76 36.42 -30.66
N VAL A 2 18.12 35.73 -29.73
CA VAL A 2 18.76 35.31 -28.47
C VAL A 2 19.28 33.89 -28.72
N TYR A 3 20.60 33.74 -28.86
CA TYR A 3 21.22 32.42 -28.88
C TYR A 3 21.18 31.86 -27.45
N ILE A 4 20.25 30.96 -27.19
CA ILE A 4 20.29 30.09 -26.00
C ILE A 4 21.43 29.10 -26.26
N ILE A 5 22.61 29.41 -25.73
CA ILE A 5 23.75 28.48 -25.74
C ILE A 5 23.46 27.44 -24.65
N TYR A 6 22.88 26.31 -25.04
CA TYR A 6 22.84 25.11 -24.20
C TYR A 6 24.28 24.67 -23.93
N THR A 7 24.80 25.01 -22.75
CA THR A 7 26.08 24.46 -22.29
C THR A 7 25.79 23.08 -21.71
N MET A 8 26.07 22.03 -22.48
CA MET A 8 25.94 20.66 -22.01
C MET A 8 27.01 20.38 -20.94
N SER A 9 26.59 20.00 -19.73
CA SER A 9 27.48 19.38 -18.76
C SER A 9 27.83 17.96 -19.21
N PHE A 10 29.03 17.49 -18.86
CA PHE A 10 29.46 16.11 -19.11
C PHE A 10 30.34 15.59 -17.99
N ILE A 11 30.43 14.26 -17.86
CA ILE A 11 31.25 13.62 -16.84
C ILE A 11 32.69 13.48 -17.34
N ARG A 12 33.62 14.12 -16.65
CA ARG A 12 35.05 14.02 -16.90
C ARG A 12 35.69 12.95 -16.02
N ARG A 13 36.48 12.07 -16.63
CA ARG A 13 37.35 11.10 -15.96
C ARG A 13 38.70 11.72 -15.61
N ILE A 14 39.09 11.65 -14.35
CA ILE A 14 40.34 12.19 -13.81
C ILE A 14 41.14 11.03 -13.23
N LYS A 15 42.18 10.59 -13.94
CA LYS A 15 43.06 9.50 -13.50
C LYS A 15 44.12 10.04 -12.53
N ARG A 16 44.20 9.48 -11.32
CA ARG A 16 45.26 9.73 -10.32
C ARG A 16 45.92 8.41 -9.92
N LYS A 17 47.09 8.46 -9.27
CA LYS A 17 47.77 7.27 -8.72
C LYS A 17 46.85 6.45 -7.78
N SER A 18 45.93 7.14 -7.09
CA SER A 18 44.99 6.53 -6.16
C SER A 18 43.70 6.03 -6.79
N GLY A 19 43.48 6.13 -8.12
CA GLY A 19 42.26 5.67 -8.80
C GLY A 19 41.70 6.65 -9.84
N VAL A 20 40.55 6.32 -10.44
CA VAL A 20 39.86 7.15 -11.44
C VAL A 20 38.69 7.88 -10.78
N TYR A 21 38.68 9.20 -10.87
CA TYR A 21 37.70 10.08 -10.24
C TYR A 21 36.79 10.69 -11.30
N LEU A 22 35.50 10.84 -11.00
CA LEU A 22 34.49 11.36 -11.91
C LEU A 22 33.99 12.71 -11.39
N ALA A 23 33.98 13.72 -12.26
CA ALA A 23 33.45 15.05 -11.97
C ALA A 23 32.57 15.54 -13.11
N GLU A 24 31.45 16.15 -12.79
CA GLU A 24 30.58 16.82 -13.75
C GLU A 24 31.16 18.21 -14.03
N VAL A 25 31.40 18.51 -15.32
CA VAL A 25 31.99 19.78 -15.76
C VAL A 25 31.21 20.38 -16.91
N GLU A 26 31.22 21.70 -17.03
CA GLU A 26 30.69 22.44 -18.17
C GLU A 26 31.81 23.18 -18.92
N ASN A 27 31.68 23.33 -20.23
CA ASN A 27 32.61 24.13 -21.02
C ASN A 27 32.17 25.61 -21.03
N LYS A 28 33.06 26.52 -20.64
CA LYS A 28 32.83 27.96 -20.64
C LYS A 28 33.95 28.71 -21.37
N TRP A 29 33.59 29.63 -22.25
CA TRP A 29 34.55 30.49 -22.93
C TRP A 29 34.99 31.64 -22.01
N VAL A 30 36.30 31.74 -21.74
CA VAL A 30 36.89 32.82 -20.95
C VAL A 30 38.13 33.33 -21.67
N LYS A 31 38.15 34.63 -22.00
CA LYS A 31 39.27 35.32 -22.66
C LYS A 31 39.80 34.56 -23.91
N GLY A 32 38.89 34.13 -24.78
CA GLY A 32 39.23 33.46 -26.04
C GLY A 32 39.70 32.01 -25.92
N LYS A 33 39.62 31.41 -24.72
CA LYS A 33 39.93 29.98 -24.50
C LYS A 33 38.72 29.26 -23.90
N VAL A 34 38.53 28.01 -24.30
CA VAL A 34 37.54 27.12 -23.66
C VAL A 34 38.14 26.60 -22.35
N VAL A 35 37.49 26.92 -21.23
CA VAL A 35 37.87 26.47 -19.90
C VAL A 35 36.75 25.58 -19.35
N GLN A 36 37.11 24.47 -18.73
CA GLN A 36 36.16 23.60 -18.04
C GLN A 36 35.90 24.12 -16.63
N ARG A 37 34.65 24.44 -16.32
CA ARG A 37 34.22 24.75 -14.96
C ARG A 37 33.74 23.48 -14.27
N HIS A 38 34.25 23.21 -13.09
CA HIS A 38 33.78 22.12 -12.24
C HIS A 38 32.41 22.46 -11.67
N LEU A 39 31.42 21.58 -11.87
CA LEU A 39 30.09 21.69 -11.29
C LEU A 39 30.03 20.92 -9.97
N ARG A 40 30.23 19.60 -10.01
CA ARG A 40 30.23 18.74 -8.82
C ARG A 40 31.09 17.51 -8.99
N TYR A 41 31.53 16.96 -7.85
CA TYR A 41 32.18 15.65 -7.82
C TYR A 41 31.11 14.56 -7.90
N VAL A 42 31.27 13.59 -8.79
CA VAL A 42 30.28 12.51 -9.02
C VAL A 42 30.65 11.27 -8.21
N GLY A 43 31.95 10.96 -8.09
CA GLY A 43 32.39 9.77 -7.40
C GLY A 43 33.69 9.18 -7.94
N ARG A 44 33.95 7.93 -7.60
CA ARG A 44 35.16 7.20 -8.03
C ARG A 44 34.77 5.96 -8.83
N GLU A 45 35.53 5.66 -9.87
CA GLU A 45 35.38 4.43 -10.63
C GLU A 45 36.16 3.31 -9.91
N ALA A 46 35.47 2.21 -9.60
CA ALA A 46 36.04 0.96 -9.11
C ALA A 46 35.37 -0.19 -9.89
N ASP A 47 36.17 -1.12 -10.40
CA ASP A 47 35.70 -2.29 -11.16
C ASP A 47 34.74 -1.98 -12.33
N GLY A 48 35.00 -0.87 -13.03
CA GLY A 48 34.17 -0.42 -14.17
C GLY A 48 32.79 0.15 -13.79
N LYS A 49 32.49 0.30 -12.50
CA LYS A 49 31.27 0.93 -12.00
C LYS A 49 31.59 2.26 -11.30
N THR A 50 30.71 3.24 -11.48
CA THR A 50 30.76 4.51 -10.76
C THR A 50 30.25 4.32 -9.34
N LEU A 51 31.12 4.45 -8.34
CA LEU A 51 30.73 4.58 -6.94
C LEU A 51 30.36 6.04 -6.69
N LEU A 52 29.06 6.31 -6.62
CA LEU A 52 28.53 7.65 -6.36
C LEU A 52 28.94 8.11 -4.96
N ALA A 53 29.57 9.28 -4.89
CA ALA A 53 29.82 9.97 -3.64
C ALA A 53 28.65 10.92 -3.37
N ALA A 54 27.43 10.39 -3.25
CA ALA A 54 26.29 11.19 -2.84
C ALA A 54 26.47 11.58 -1.37
N SER A 55 26.54 12.88 -1.09
CA SER A 55 26.49 13.37 0.29
C SER A 55 25.06 13.20 0.82
N ILE A 56 24.90 12.81 2.08
CA ILE A 56 23.58 12.80 2.75
C ILE A 56 22.88 14.16 2.64
N SER A 57 23.64 15.26 2.54
CA SER A 57 23.12 16.61 2.33
C SER A 57 22.43 16.85 0.98
N GLU A 58 22.60 15.95 0.01
CA GLU A 58 21.97 15.98 -1.32
C GLU A 58 20.80 14.99 -1.43
N VAL A 59 20.48 14.27 -0.34
CA VAL A 59 19.35 13.34 -0.29
C VAL A 59 18.07 14.15 -0.09
N GLU A 60 17.18 14.10 -1.09
CA GLU A 60 15.83 14.65 -0.99
C GLU A 60 14.83 13.51 -0.79
N VAL A 61 13.80 13.77 0.01
CA VAL A 61 12.71 12.81 0.22
C VAL A 61 11.80 12.88 -1.01
N GLU A 62 11.86 11.86 -1.85
CA GLU A 62 11.01 11.74 -3.05
C GLU A 62 9.55 11.44 -2.69
N GLN A 63 9.32 10.57 -1.71
CA GLN A 63 7.98 10.20 -1.26
C GLN A 63 7.98 9.69 0.19
N VAL A 64 6.92 10.01 0.93
CA VAL A 64 6.61 9.38 2.22
C VAL A 64 5.43 8.45 2.02
N LYS A 65 5.60 7.18 2.37
CA LYS A 65 4.58 6.14 2.22
C LYS A 65 4.22 5.51 3.56
N LEU A 66 2.99 5.00 3.65
CA LEU A 66 2.53 4.22 4.79
C LEU A 66 3.12 2.80 4.67
N TYR A 67 3.97 2.40 5.62
CA TYR A 67 4.61 1.08 5.59
C TYR A 67 4.48 0.31 6.91
N GLY A 68 4.84 0.92 8.04
CA GLY A 68 4.85 0.24 9.35
C GLY A 68 3.55 -0.50 9.70
N PRO A 69 2.38 0.18 9.68
CA PRO A 69 1.10 -0.47 9.96
C PRO A 69 0.75 -1.59 8.96
N LEU A 70 1.08 -1.40 7.67
CA LEU A 70 0.84 -2.41 6.63
C LEU A 70 1.72 -3.65 6.85
N LEU A 71 2.96 -3.48 7.32
CA LEU A 71 3.85 -4.59 7.64
C LEU A 71 3.31 -5.43 8.81
N VAL A 72 2.74 -4.79 9.84
CA VAL A 72 2.09 -5.49 10.96
C VAL A 72 0.87 -6.28 10.47
N LEU A 73 -0.03 -5.65 9.72
CA LEU A 73 -1.22 -6.33 9.17
C LEU A 73 -0.83 -7.49 8.25
N HIS A 74 0.20 -7.29 7.43
CA HIS A 74 0.70 -8.31 6.53
C HIS A 74 1.35 -9.49 7.27
N HIS A 75 2.10 -9.21 8.34
CA HIS A 75 2.65 -10.24 9.20
C HIS A 75 1.55 -11.10 9.83
N LEU A 76 0.52 -10.48 10.42
CA LEU A 76 -0.63 -11.19 11.00
C LEU A 76 -1.36 -12.05 9.95
N ALA A 77 -1.60 -11.50 8.75
CA ALA A 77 -2.23 -12.23 7.66
C ALA A 77 -1.42 -13.46 7.22
N LYS A 78 -0.08 -13.36 7.24
CA LYS A 78 0.84 -14.48 6.96
C LYS A 78 0.82 -15.53 8.06
N GLU A 79 0.83 -15.13 9.32
CA GLU A 79 0.83 -16.09 10.45
C GLU A 79 -0.38 -17.03 10.43
N ILE A 80 -1.53 -16.55 9.95
CA ILE A 80 -2.76 -17.34 9.88
C ILE A 80 -3.02 -17.95 8.48
N GLY A 81 -2.11 -17.72 7.52
CA GLY A 81 -2.25 -18.17 6.13
C GLY A 81 -3.53 -17.64 5.47
N LEU A 82 -3.85 -16.36 5.66
CA LEU A 82 -5.10 -15.76 5.18
C LEU A 82 -5.13 -15.62 3.67
N ALA A 83 -4.01 -15.24 3.05
CA ALA A 83 -3.91 -15.07 1.59
C ALA A 83 -4.26 -16.36 0.86
N ASP A 84 -3.63 -17.47 1.25
CA ASP A 84 -3.80 -18.78 0.61
C ASP A 84 -5.24 -19.32 0.71
N GLN A 85 -5.97 -18.93 1.76
CA GLN A 85 -7.38 -19.30 1.95
C GLN A 85 -8.34 -18.49 1.07
N LEU A 86 -7.83 -17.44 0.42
CA LEU A 86 -8.58 -16.49 -0.39
C LEU A 86 -8.15 -16.56 -1.87
N ASP A 87 -7.37 -17.58 -2.23
CA ASP A 87 -6.95 -17.79 -3.61
C ASP A 87 -8.16 -18.00 -4.54
N PRO A 88 -8.11 -17.47 -5.77
CA PRO A 88 -6.94 -16.83 -6.40
C PRO A 88 -6.81 -15.33 -6.13
N TYR A 89 -7.72 -14.72 -5.36
CA TYR A 89 -7.81 -13.28 -5.14
C TYR A 89 -7.23 -12.82 -3.79
N GLY A 90 -6.41 -13.64 -3.13
CA GLY A 90 -5.86 -13.35 -1.82
C GLY A 90 -5.20 -11.97 -1.73
N PRO A 91 -4.29 -11.58 -2.66
CA PRO A 91 -3.68 -10.25 -2.67
C PRO A 91 -4.70 -9.10 -2.81
N GLU A 92 -5.68 -9.23 -3.70
CA GLU A 92 -6.74 -8.25 -3.92
C GLU A 92 -7.59 -8.06 -2.66
N ILE A 93 -8.05 -9.16 -2.06
CA ILE A 93 -8.89 -9.14 -0.87
C ILE A 93 -8.11 -8.57 0.31
N LEU A 94 -6.86 -8.97 0.51
CA LEU A 94 -6.01 -8.42 1.56
C LEU A 94 -5.75 -6.92 1.37
N SER A 95 -5.65 -6.43 0.13
CA SER A 95 -5.53 -5.00 -0.12
C SER A 95 -6.76 -4.23 0.40
N LEU A 96 -7.97 -4.77 0.21
CA LEU A 96 -9.21 -4.20 0.74
C LEU A 96 -9.26 -4.27 2.27
N VAL A 97 -8.87 -5.39 2.86
CA VAL A 97 -8.83 -5.57 4.31
C VAL A 97 -7.87 -4.55 4.94
N TYR A 98 -6.67 -4.38 4.38
CA TYR A 98 -5.69 -3.44 4.90
C TYR A 98 -6.15 -1.98 4.75
N ALA A 99 -6.78 -1.64 3.62
CA ALA A 99 -7.41 -0.33 3.47
C ALA A 99 -8.49 -0.13 4.53
N HIS A 100 -9.34 -1.13 4.76
CA HIS A 100 -10.40 -1.05 5.77
C HIS A 100 -9.86 -0.84 7.20
N CYS A 101 -8.72 -1.44 7.54
CA CYS A 101 -8.09 -1.27 8.85
C CYS A 101 -7.43 0.10 9.06
N LEU A 102 -6.93 0.75 8.00
CA LEU A 102 -6.08 1.93 8.12
C LEU A 102 -6.75 3.21 7.63
N ASP A 103 -7.43 3.14 6.50
CA ASP A 103 -7.98 4.29 5.79
C ASP A 103 -9.01 3.78 4.77
N TYR A 104 -10.25 3.60 5.21
CA TYR A 104 -11.30 3.01 4.39
C TYR A 104 -11.47 3.76 3.06
N ARG A 105 -11.42 3.03 1.95
CA ARG A 105 -11.62 3.54 0.59
C ARG A 105 -12.72 2.79 -0.15
N SER A 106 -13.46 3.52 -0.98
CA SER A 106 -14.36 2.92 -1.96
C SER A 106 -13.55 2.18 -3.04
N LEU A 107 -14.17 1.20 -3.68
CA LEU A 107 -13.51 0.33 -4.68
C LEU A 107 -12.84 1.11 -5.82
N ASN A 108 -13.51 2.15 -6.33
CA ASN A 108 -12.96 3.00 -7.39
C ASN A 108 -11.75 3.84 -6.96
N HIS A 109 -11.54 4.07 -5.66
CA HIS A 109 -10.39 4.81 -5.12
C HIS A 109 -9.24 3.89 -4.69
N MET A 110 -9.49 2.58 -4.61
CA MET A 110 -8.48 1.60 -4.21
C MET A 110 -7.23 1.57 -5.11
N PRO A 111 -7.31 1.68 -6.45
CA PRO A 111 -6.10 1.71 -7.27
C PRO A 111 -5.15 2.86 -6.91
N ALA A 112 -5.71 4.06 -6.71
CA ALA A 112 -4.93 5.24 -6.31
C ALA A 112 -4.41 5.15 -4.86
N TRP A 113 -5.14 4.48 -3.98
CA TRP A 113 -4.69 4.19 -2.63
C TRP A 113 -3.56 3.14 -2.62
N PHE A 114 -3.68 2.08 -3.41
CA PHE A 114 -2.66 1.05 -3.51
C PHE A 114 -1.33 1.65 -4.00
N ALA A 115 -1.37 2.50 -5.04
CA ALA A 115 -0.20 3.16 -5.62
C ALA A 115 0.56 4.11 -4.66
N ARG A 116 -0.13 4.70 -3.67
CA ARG A 116 0.53 5.57 -2.66
C ARG A 116 1.09 4.80 -1.47
N THR A 117 0.86 3.49 -1.40
CA THR A 117 1.42 2.63 -0.35
C THR A 117 2.60 1.82 -0.90
N ASP A 118 3.25 1.09 -0.01
CA ASP A 118 4.27 0.09 -0.38
C ASP A 118 3.69 -1.33 -0.43
N LEU A 119 2.36 -1.46 -0.56
CA LEU A 119 1.71 -2.77 -0.62
C LEU A 119 2.12 -3.60 -1.82
N GLN A 120 2.53 -2.97 -2.92
CA GLN A 120 3.09 -3.68 -4.08
C GLN A 120 4.30 -4.58 -3.73
N PHE A 121 5.03 -4.25 -2.65
CA PHE A 121 6.16 -5.05 -2.18
C PHE A 121 5.73 -6.19 -1.23
N LEU A 122 4.56 -6.08 -0.61
CA LEU A 122 4.05 -7.04 0.37
C LEU A 122 3.07 -8.03 -0.27
N LEU A 123 2.23 -7.55 -1.18
CA LEU A 123 1.20 -8.29 -1.88
C LEU A 123 1.59 -8.38 -3.36
N PRO A 124 1.70 -9.58 -3.95
CA PRO A 124 2.02 -9.78 -5.35
C PRO A 124 0.81 -9.46 -6.25
N CYS A 125 0.32 -8.22 -6.18
CA CYS A 125 -0.84 -7.76 -6.92
C CYS A 125 -0.40 -6.73 -7.96
N GLU A 126 -0.14 -7.20 -9.18
CA GLU A 126 0.15 -6.32 -10.32
C GLU A 126 -1.16 -5.83 -10.96
N GLY A 127 -1.25 -4.52 -11.21
CA GLY A 127 -2.37 -3.94 -11.93
C GLY A 127 -3.71 -4.07 -11.19
N LEU A 128 -3.74 -3.68 -9.91
CA LEU A 128 -4.98 -3.61 -9.14
C LEU A 128 -5.95 -2.64 -9.82
N THR A 129 -7.10 -3.16 -10.26
CA THR A 129 -8.18 -2.38 -10.87
C THR A 129 -9.46 -2.58 -10.11
N GLU A 130 -10.37 -1.61 -10.21
CA GLU A 130 -11.72 -1.74 -9.65
C GLU A 130 -12.40 -3.03 -10.13
N LYS A 131 -12.28 -3.38 -11.42
CA LYS A 131 -12.85 -4.61 -11.99
C LYS A 131 -12.32 -5.88 -11.30
N ARG A 132 -11.01 -5.95 -11.02
CA ARG A 132 -10.42 -7.10 -10.30
C ARG A 132 -10.93 -7.16 -8.86
N LEU A 133 -11.03 -6.01 -8.20
CA LEU A 133 -11.56 -5.92 -6.84
C LEU A 133 -13.03 -6.34 -6.76
N VAL A 134 -13.85 -5.97 -7.75
CA VAL A 134 -15.23 -6.47 -7.86
C VAL A 134 -15.24 -7.99 -8.02
N GLY A 135 -14.44 -8.53 -8.94
CA GLY A 135 -14.33 -10.00 -9.11
C GLY A 135 -13.84 -10.73 -7.85
N ALA A 136 -12.99 -10.08 -7.05
CA ALA A 136 -12.55 -10.61 -5.75
C ALA A 136 -13.69 -10.65 -4.72
N LEU A 137 -14.59 -9.67 -4.73
CA LEU A 137 -15.80 -9.68 -3.88
C LEU A 137 -16.80 -10.74 -4.36
N ASP A 138 -17.01 -10.88 -5.67
CA ASP A 138 -17.87 -11.93 -6.24
C ASP A 138 -17.34 -13.33 -5.85
N HIS A 139 -16.02 -13.49 -5.84
CA HIS A 139 -15.39 -14.73 -5.37
C HIS A 139 -15.69 -15.00 -3.88
N LEU A 140 -15.60 -13.98 -3.01
CA LEU A 140 -15.95 -14.12 -1.60
C LEU A 140 -17.41 -14.55 -1.41
N GLU A 141 -18.33 -14.02 -2.21
CA GLU A 141 -19.75 -14.40 -2.17
C GLU A 141 -19.96 -15.87 -2.57
N SER A 142 -19.10 -16.40 -3.45
CA SER A 142 -19.14 -17.80 -3.85
C SER A 142 -18.62 -18.79 -2.80
N LEU A 143 -17.91 -18.31 -1.77
CA LEU A 143 -17.36 -19.18 -0.73
C LEU A 143 -18.48 -19.64 0.22
N ASP A 144 -18.36 -20.86 0.74
CA ASP A 144 -19.12 -21.28 1.92
C ASP A 144 -18.60 -20.49 3.13
N ALA A 145 -19.24 -19.34 3.36
CA ALA A 145 -18.83 -18.39 4.38
C ALA A 145 -18.81 -19.01 5.78
N GLU A 146 -19.75 -19.89 6.11
CA GLU A 146 -19.81 -20.51 7.43
C GLU A 146 -18.65 -21.48 7.63
N SER A 147 -18.43 -22.39 6.67
CA SER A 147 -17.32 -23.34 6.74
C SER A 147 -15.97 -22.62 6.77
N TRP A 148 -15.80 -21.62 5.91
CA TRP A 148 -14.57 -20.82 5.85
C TRP A 148 -14.31 -20.05 7.14
N GLN A 149 -15.30 -19.35 7.69
CA GLN A 149 -15.18 -18.62 8.95
C GLN A 149 -14.84 -19.56 10.11
N ARG A 150 -15.46 -20.75 10.18
CA ARG A 150 -15.14 -21.76 11.20
C ARG A 150 -13.70 -22.23 11.08
N GLN A 151 -13.21 -22.49 9.86
CA GLN A 151 -11.82 -22.89 9.64
C GLN A 151 -10.84 -21.79 10.04
N LEU A 152 -11.09 -20.54 9.63
CA LEU A 152 -10.28 -19.38 10.00
C LEU A 152 -10.22 -19.20 11.53
N PHE A 153 -11.37 -19.29 12.19
CA PHE A 153 -11.46 -19.18 13.64
C PHE A 153 -10.67 -20.27 14.36
N GLN A 154 -10.75 -21.53 13.90
CA GLN A 154 -9.97 -22.63 14.46
C GLN A 154 -8.46 -22.42 14.28
N ARG A 155 -8.02 -21.90 13.13
CA ARG A 155 -6.61 -21.55 12.90
C ARG A 155 -6.15 -20.46 13.86
N LEU A 156 -6.92 -19.39 14.00
CA LEU A 156 -6.64 -18.31 14.95
C LEU A 156 -6.49 -18.85 16.38
N CYS A 157 -7.42 -19.71 16.82
CA CYS A 157 -7.35 -20.31 18.15
C CYS A 157 -6.08 -21.18 18.33
N ARG A 158 -5.69 -21.94 17.32
CA ARG A 158 -4.47 -22.76 17.36
C ARG A 158 -3.21 -21.90 17.37
N GLN A 159 -3.11 -20.93 16.45
CA GLN A 159 -1.93 -20.08 16.26
C GLN A 159 -1.64 -19.26 17.52
N TYR A 160 -2.66 -18.63 18.09
CA TYR A 160 -2.52 -17.75 19.25
C TYR A 160 -2.89 -18.42 20.58
N ARG A 161 -3.10 -19.75 20.58
CA ARG A 161 -3.47 -20.56 21.76
C ARG A 161 -4.66 -19.97 22.52
N LEU A 162 -5.63 -19.43 21.78
CA LEU A 162 -6.81 -18.79 22.34
C LEU A 162 -7.73 -19.85 22.93
N ARG A 163 -8.27 -19.56 24.12
CA ARG A 163 -9.35 -20.31 24.74
C ARG A 163 -10.54 -19.37 24.84
N PRO A 164 -11.32 -19.24 23.76
CA PRO A 164 -12.53 -18.43 23.84
C PRO A 164 -13.39 -18.98 24.98
N SER A 165 -13.94 -18.08 25.77
CA SER A 165 -14.94 -18.38 26.80
C SER A 165 -15.84 -17.16 26.88
N GLY A 166 -17.03 -17.23 26.28
CA GLY A 166 -17.96 -16.10 26.30
C GLY A 166 -19.03 -16.11 25.22
N VAL A 167 -20.01 -15.22 25.41
CA VAL A 167 -21.04 -14.89 24.43
C VAL A 167 -20.68 -13.55 23.82
N ILE A 168 -20.50 -13.50 22.51
CA ILE A 168 -20.36 -12.23 21.78
C ILE A 168 -21.77 -11.84 21.33
N TYR A 169 -22.24 -10.69 21.82
CA TYR A 169 -23.46 -10.05 21.38
C TYR A 169 -23.10 -8.67 20.83
N ASP A 170 -23.27 -8.48 19.53
CA ASP A 170 -23.13 -7.18 18.88
C ASP A 170 -24.42 -6.80 18.14
N VAL A 171 -24.77 -5.52 18.16
CA VAL A 171 -25.93 -4.97 17.44
C VAL A 171 -25.43 -3.85 16.54
N THR A 172 -25.47 -4.11 15.24
CA THR A 172 -25.07 -3.14 14.21
C THR A 172 -26.30 -2.53 13.54
N ASN A 173 -26.28 -1.21 13.36
CA ASN A 173 -27.25 -0.48 12.54
C ASN A 173 -26.70 -0.32 11.10
N THR A 174 -27.39 -0.87 10.10
CA THR A 174 -27.08 -0.62 8.68
C THR A 174 -28.09 0.35 8.09
N TYR A 175 -27.64 1.56 7.77
CA TYR A 175 -28.48 2.60 7.15
C TYR A 175 -28.60 2.37 5.64
N LEU A 176 -29.83 2.45 5.13
CA LEU A 176 -30.08 2.37 3.70
C LEU A 176 -30.35 3.74 3.12
N TYR A 177 -29.75 3.98 1.95
CA TYR A 177 -29.89 5.21 1.17
C TYR A 177 -30.92 5.04 0.04
N GLY A 178 -31.29 3.79 -0.27
CA GLY A 178 -32.34 3.46 -1.22
C GLY A 178 -33.75 3.60 -0.61
N ARG A 179 -34.76 3.68 -1.48
CA ARG A 179 -36.17 3.84 -1.06
C ARG A 179 -36.94 2.52 -0.91
N HIS A 180 -36.38 1.42 -1.40
CA HIS A 180 -37.08 0.13 -1.48
C HIS A 180 -36.22 -0.97 -0.85
N CYS A 181 -36.46 -1.27 0.42
CA CYS A 181 -35.98 -2.46 1.09
C CYS A 181 -37.05 -2.91 2.09
N PRO A 182 -37.69 -4.08 1.90
CA PRO A 182 -38.76 -4.56 2.77
C PRO A 182 -38.35 -4.75 4.25
N LEU A 183 -37.05 -4.95 4.48
CA LEU A 183 -36.48 -5.21 5.81
C LEU A 183 -36.14 -3.92 6.56
N ALA A 184 -36.00 -2.79 5.86
CA ALA A 184 -35.51 -1.55 6.46
C ALA A 184 -36.67 -0.69 6.97
N LYS A 185 -36.55 -0.22 8.21
CA LYS A 185 -37.56 0.60 8.88
C LYS A 185 -36.91 1.81 9.55
N LEU A 186 -37.68 2.87 9.77
CA LEU A 186 -37.24 3.97 10.63
C LEU A 186 -37.07 3.43 12.05
N GLY A 187 -35.94 3.76 12.70
CA GLY A 187 -35.59 3.22 14.00
C GLY A 187 -34.76 4.20 14.84
N HIS A 188 -34.44 3.79 16.07
CA HIS A 188 -33.59 4.58 16.96
C HIS A 188 -32.15 4.58 16.45
N ASP A 189 -31.68 5.76 16.17
CA ASP A 189 -30.42 6.02 15.52
C ASP A 189 -29.41 6.56 16.54
N LYS A 190 -28.44 5.70 16.91
CA LYS A 190 -27.35 6.07 17.82
C LYS A 190 -26.35 7.04 17.18
N GLU A 191 -26.24 7.02 15.86
CA GLU A 191 -25.24 7.78 15.07
C GLU A 191 -25.78 9.13 14.55
N GLN A 192 -27.00 9.52 14.94
CA GLN A 192 -27.70 10.76 14.54
C GLN A 192 -27.93 10.98 13.03
N VAL A 193 -27.82 9.92 12.22
CA VAL A 193 -28.33 9.83 10.85
C VAL A 193 -29.88 9.82 10.80
N LYS A 194 -30.50 10.99 11.04
CA LYS A 194 -31.95 11.16 11.08
C LYS A 194 -32.65 10.86 9.75
N GLY A 195 -33.86 10.29 9.85
CA GLY A 195 -34.80 10.17 8.74
C GLY A 195 -34.48 9.06 7.72
N ARG A 196 -33.58 8.14 8.06
CA ARG A 196 -33.21 7.03 7.18
C ARG A 196 -33.74 5.69 7.68
N PRO A 197 -34.25 4.84 6.78
CA PRO A 197 -34.56 3.47 7.13
C PRO A 197 -33.26 2.72 7.44
N LEU A 198 -33.28 1.91 8.49
CA LEU A 198 -32.16 1.10 8.94
C LEU A 198 -32.58 -0.36 9.08
N ILE A 199 -31.59 -1.24 9.01
CA ILE A 199 -31.71 -2.65 9.41
C ILE A 199 -30.84 -2.82 10.64
N GLN A 200 -31.43 -3.34 11.71
CA GLN A 200 -30.68 -3.76 12.89
C GLN A 200 -30.33 -5.23 12.77
N ILE A 201 -29.04 -5.52 12.80
CA ILE A 201 -28.51 -6.87 12.76
C ILE A 201 -27.87 -7.13 14.11
N ALA A 202 -28.42 -8.10 14.84
CA ALA A 202 -27.85 -8.58 16.09
C ALA A 202 -27.15 -9.92 15.83
N LEU A 203 -25.85 -10.00 16.13
CA LEU A 203 -25.09 -11.23 16.09
C LEU A 203 -24.88 -11.70 17.53
N ALA A 204 -25.48 -12.84 17.87
CA ALA A 204 -25.26 -13.53 19.14
C ALA A 204 -24.60 -14.88 18.87
N VAL A 205 -23.36 -15.06 19.33
CA VAL A 205 -22.65 -16.34 19.23
C VAL A 205 -22.38 -16.87 20.62
N THR A 206 -23.02 -17.99 20.96
CA THR A 206 -22.75 -18.76 22.18
C THR A 206 -21.76 -19.86 21.85
N GLN A 207 -20.69 -19.99 22.62
CA GLN A 207 -19.72 -21.07 22.40
C GLN A 207 -20.28 -22.48 22.72
N LYS A 208 -21.41 -22.56 23.41
CA LYS A 208 -21.95 -23.73 24.13
C LYS A 208 -20.99 -24.30 25.18
N GLU A 209 -21.58 -24.55 26.35
CA GLU A 209 -21.05 -25.42 27.41
C GLU A 209 -20.92 -26.88 26.94
#